data_AF-A0A9E1IPG3-F1
#
_entry.id   AF-A0A9E1IPG3-F1
#
_cell.length_a   1.000
_cell.length_b   1.000
_cell.length_c   1.000
_cell.angle_alpha   90.00
_cell.angle_beta   90.00
_cell.angle_gamma   90.00
#
_symmetry.space_group_name_H-M   'P 1'
#
loop_
_entity.id
_entity.type
_entity.pdbx_description
1 polymer ?
#
loop_
_entity_poly.entity_id
_entity_poly.type
_entity_poly.pdbx_seq_one_letter_code
_entity_poly.pdbx_strand_id
1 'polypeptide(L)' 'MTANGRSVNWGILLAGLATVIPLIYLLGTGFGNNPNAVPFALESRPAPEFELQTLDGTTFSSADLQGEGLGINF' A
#
# COMPACT_ATOMS: atom_id res chain seq x y z
N MET A 1 24.03 51.54 -10.89
CA MET A 1 23.68 50.31 -10.15
C MET A 1 22.98 49.37 -11.12
N THR A 2 23.73 48.49 -11.80
CA THR A 2 23.14 47.52 -12.75
C THR A 2 22.86 46.22 -12.01
N ALA A 3 21.60 45.83 -11.97
CA ALA A 3 21.16 44.57 -11.36
C ALA A 3 21.80 43.38 -12.10
N ASN A 4 22.52 42.53 -11.37
CA ASN A 4 23.00 41.24 -11.86
C ASN A 4 21.80 40.29 -12.04
N GLY A 5 21.12 40.39 -13.19
CA GLY A 5 20.10 39.44 -13.58
C GLY A 5 20.73 38.13 -14.00
N ARG A 6 20.81 37.15 -13.08
CA ARG A 6 21.14 35.76 -13.46
C ARG A 6 20.04 35.29 -14.41
N SER A 7 20.37 35.12 -15.69
CA SER A 7 19.46 34.51 -16.66
C SER A 7 19.12 33.10 -16.21
N VAL A 8 17.85 32.83 -15.97
CA VAL A 8 17.36 31.52 -15.57
C VAL A 8 17.65 30.50 -16.67
N ASN A 9 18.24 29.36 -16.30
CA ASN A 9 18.44 28.26 -17.22
C ASN A 9 17.13 27.45 -17.32
N TRP A 10 16.32 27.80 -18.31
CA TRP A 10 15.03 27.17 -18.59
C TRP A 10 15.12 25.65 -18.85
N GLY A 11 16.24 25.16 -19.38
CA GLY A 11 16.45 23.71 -19.57
C GLY A 11 16.50 22.95 -18.25
N ILE A 12 17.18 23.52 -17.24
CA ILE A 12 17.28 22.93 -15.90
C ILE A 12 15.91 22.96 -15.21
N LEU A 13 15.15 24.06 -15.35
CA LEU A 13 13.80 24.13 -14.78
C LEU A 13 12.86 23.11 -15.40
N LEU A 14 12.87 22.95 -16.72
CA LEU A 14 12.03 21.96 -17.40
C LEU A 14 12.41 20.53 -17.02
N ALA A 15 13.71 20.21 -16.92
CA ALA A 15 14.17 18.90 -16.48
C ALA A 15 13.75 18.59 -15.03
N GLY A 16 13.88 19.57 -14.14
CA GLY A 16 13.43 19.44 -12.75
C GLY A 16 11.92 19.22 -12.66
N LEU A 17 11.14 20.02 -13.41
CA LEU A 17 9.69 19.91 -13.44
C LEU A 17 9.22 18.56 -13.99
N ALA A 18 9.84 18.09 -15.08
CA ALA A 18 9.56 16.79 -15.68
C ALA A 18 9.86 15.62 -14.72
N THR A 19 10.77 15.80 -13.75
CA THR A 19 11.10 14.78 -12.75
C THR A 19 10.17 14.84 -11.53
N VAL A 20 9.84 16.05 -11.06
CA VAL A 20 9.06 16.26 -9.84
C VAL A 20 7.57 16.01 -10.06
N ILE A 21 7.02 16.38 -11.23
CA ILE A 21 5.58 16.20 -11.54
C ILE A 21 5.15 14.73 -11.42
N PRO A 22 5.82 13.74 -12.05
CA PRO A 22 5.42 12.34 -11.93
C PRO A 22 5.48 11.83 -10.48
N LEU A 23 6.46 12.29 -9.71
CA LEU A 23 6.63 11.90 -8.32
C LEU A 23 5.47 12.42 -7.45
N ILE A 24 5.09 13.68 -7.61
CA ILE A 24 3.94 14.28 -6.93
C ILE A 24 2.65 13.60 -7.35
N TYR A 25 2.50 13.29 -8.64
CA TYR A 25 1.32 12.57 -9.14
C TYR A 25 1.20 11.17 -8.54
N LEU A 26 2.30 10.41 -8.50
CA LEU A 26 2.34 9.08 -7.90
C LEU A 26 2.01 9.15 -6.40
N LEU A 27 2.55 10.14 -5.68
CA LEU A 27 2.24 10.37 -4.27
C LEU A 27 0.76 10.71 -4.08
N GLY A 28 0.24 11.66 -4.84
CA GLY A 28 -1.15 12.09 -4.73
C GLY A 28 -2.15 10.97 -5.05
N THR A 29 -1.82 10.09 -6.01
CA THR A 29 -2.66 8.96 -6.40
C THR A 29 -2.49 7.73 -5.49
N GLY A 30 -1.28 7.48 -4.99
CA GLY A 30 -0.95 6.31 -4.18
C GLY A 30 -1.41 6.41 -2.72
N PHE A 31 -1.42 7.60 -2.13
CA PHE A 31 -1.85 7.80 -0.74
C PHE A 31 -3.38 7.83 -0.55
N GLY A 32 -4.16 7.86 -1.63
CA GLY A 32 -5.63 7.96 -1.59
C GLY A 32 -6.39 6.67 -1.89
N ASN A 33 -5.75 5.66 -2.48
CA ASN A 33 -6.33 4.32 -2.55
C ASN A 33 -6.21 3.71 -1.15
N ASN A 34 -7.23 3.95 -0.33
CA ASN A 34 -7.33 3.43 1.03
C ASN A 34 -6.89 1.95 1.02
N PRO A 35 -5.72 1.60 1.57
CA PRO A 35 -5.25 0.22 1.60
C PRO A 35 -6.10 -0.64 2.55
N ASN A 36 -6.95 -0.02 3.37
CA ASN A 36 -7.99 -0.68 4.16
C ASN A 36 -9.35 -0.74 3.42
N ALA A 37 -9.47 -0.20 2.21
CA ALA A 37 -10.60 -0.42 1.32
C ALA A 37 -10.40 -1.68 0.46
N VAL A 38 -9.54 -2.62 0.89
CA VAL A 38 -9.73 -4.00 0.47
C VAL A 38 -11.14 -4.36 0.93
N PRO A 39 -12.07 -4.71 0.02
CA PRO A 39 -13.36 -5.20 0.42
C PRO A 39 -13.11 -6.32 1.43
N PHE A 40 -13.74 -6.26 2.59
CA PHE A 40 -13.67 -7.35 3.56
C PHE A 40 -14.27 -8.59 2.86
N ALA A 41 -13.41 -9.38 2.21
CA ALA A 41 -13.83 -10.37 1.23
C ALA A 41 -14.66 -11.50 1.86
N LEU A 42 -14.60 -11.60 3.20
CA LEU A 42 -15.31 -12.56 4.03
C LEU A 42 -16.53 -11.95 4.73
N GLU A 43 -16.99 -10.76 4.34
CA GLU A 43 -18.25 -10.22 4.87
C GLU A 43 -19.36 -11.25 4.61
N SER A 44 -19.91 -11.82 5.69
CA SER A 44 -20.93 -12.87 5.69
C SER A 44 -20.58 -14.23 5.06
N ARG A 45 -19.30 -14.51 4.76
CA ARG A 45 -18.87 -15.83 4.27
C ARG A 45 -18.17 -16.64 5.38
N PRO A 46 -18.42 -17.96 5.49
CA PRO A 46 -17.64 -18.81 6.38
C PRO A 46 -16.15 -18.73 6.01
N ALA A 47 -15.28 -18.82 7.01
CA ALA A 47 -13.84 -18.86 6.80
C ALA A 47 -13.49 -20.02 5.84
N PRO A 48 -12.58 -19.82 4.87
CA PRO A 48 -12.14 -20.89 3.99
C PRO A 48 -11.55 -22.05 4.80
N GLU A 49 -11.78 -23.28 4.36
CA GLU A 49 -11.10 -24.43 4.94
C GLU A 49 -9.60 -24.35 4.65
N PHE A 50 -8.77 -24.47 5.69
CA PHE A 50 -7.31 -24.50 5.57
C PHE A 50 -6.70 -25.50 6.55
N GLU A 51 -5.52 -25.99 6.20
CA GLU A 51 -4.68 -26.81 7.05
C GLU A 51 -3.27 -26.19 7.02
N LEU A 52 -2.77 -25.76 8.18
CA LEU A 52 -1.51 -25.06 8.32
C LEU A 52 -0.65 -25.73 9.38
N GLN A 53 0.67 -25.67 9.20
CA GLN A 53 1.61 -25.98 10.28
C GLN A 53 1.87 -24.73 11.12
N THR A 54 1.78 -24.87 12.44
CA THR A 54 2.28 -23.87 13.37
C THR A 54 3.81 -23.78 13.28
N LEU A 55 4.35 -22.69 13.79
CA LEU A 55 5.81 -22.50 13.89
C LEU A 55 6.48 -23.59 14.73
N ASP A 56 5.73 -24.22 15.64
CA ASP A 56 6.17 -25.31 16.49
C ASP A 56 6.00 -26.69 15.83
N GLY A 57 5.60 -26.74 14.54
CA GLY A 57 5.47 -27.96 13.75
C GLY A 57 4.19 -28.76 14.01
N THR A 58 3.23 -28.20 14.73
CA THR A 58 1.91 -28.83 14.93
C THR A 58 1.00 -28.45 13.78
N THR A 59 0.32 -29.41 13.16
CA THR A 59 -0.70 -29.12 12.16
C THR A 59 -2.01 -28.73 12.83
N PHE A 60 -2.65 -27.67 12.37
CA PHE A 60 -4.00 -27.28 12.79
C PHE A 60 -4.86 -26.91 11.59
N SER A 61 -6.17 -27.11 11.74
CA SER A 61 -7.16 -26.84 10.70
C SER A 61 -8.11 -25.71 11.09
N SER A 62 -8.76 -25.12 10.09
CA SER A 62 -9.89 -24.19 10.27
C SER A 62 -11.01 -24.75 11.14
N ALA A 63 -11.22 -26.07 11.15
CA ALA A 63 -12.24 -26.73 11.97
C ALA A 63 -11.92 -26.65 13.47
N ASP A 64 -10.64 -26.67 13.83
CA ASP A 64 -10.17 -26.57 15.22
C ASP A 64 -10.41 -25.18 15.83
N LEU A 65 -10.70 -24.19 14.98
CA LEU A 65 -10.88 -22.78 15.34
C LEU A 65 -12.35 -22.32 15.28
N GLN A 66 -13.28 -23.25 15.02
CA GLN A 66 -14.71 -22.92 15.00
C GLN A 66 -15.20 -22.48 16.39
N GLY A 67 -15.79 -21.29 16.45
CA GLY A 67 -16.31 -20.71 17.70
C GLY A 67 -15.37 -19.69 18.35
N GLU A 68 -14.13 -19.55 17.86
CA GLU A 68 -13.20 -18.52 18.27
C GLU A 68 -13.09 -17.44 17.16
N GLY A 69 -13.05 -16.17 17.55
CA GLY A 69 -12.91 -15.08 16.57
C GLY A 69 -11.53 -15.12 15.92
N LEU A 70 -11.45 -15.38 14.62
CA LEU A 70 -10.19 -15.49 13.88
C LEU A 70 -9.75 -14.15 13.30
N GLY A 71 -8.65 -13.61 13.82
CA GLY A 71 -7.91 -12.49 13.23
C GLY A 71 -6.62 -12.97 12.59
N ILE A 72 -6.52 -12.88 11.26
CA ILE A 72 -5.28 -13.21 10.52
C ILE A 72 -4.49 -11.91 10.30
N ASN A 73 -3.24 -11.88 10.77
CA ASN A 73 -2.29 -10.80 10.55
C ASN A 73 -1.21 -11.30 9.58
N PHE A 74 -1.01 -10.59 8.47
CA PHE A 74 -0.05 -10.92 7.41
C PHE A 74 1.24 -10.13 7.56
#